data_AF-A0AAV2TCE7-F1
#
_entry.id   AF-A0AAV2TCE7-F1
#
_cell.length_a   1.000
_cell.length_b   1.000
_cell.length_c   1.000
_cell.angle_alpha   90.00
_cell.angle_beta   90.00
_cell.angle_gamma   90.00
#
_symmetry.space_group_name_H-M   'P 1'
#
loop_
_entity.id
_entity.type
_entity.pdbx_description
1 polymer ?
#
loop_
_entity_poly.entity_id
_entity_poly.type
_entity_poly.pdbx_seq_one_letter_code
_entity_poly.pdbx_strand_id
1 'polypeptide(L)'
;MKNPLRQDQLKMNVHLSILGHVFDVSGRFGSCSELTGYDATYIFLGTDSERFALDGMTTLQFAKLLRCFTSFSVRYKCIGFLPGTYLDPMGYATDYMKSVMKNWRTLLDDTMKTRSLFSRSTGKKTPCFPRRLIESVHPDPLCVCAPSDLLTHSALIEFPDCDRGSSICELSPTVRLRK
;
A
#
# COMPACT_ATOMS: atom_id res chain seq x y z
N MET A 1 -15.74 -18.71 -4.61
CA MET A 1 -15.29 -20.12 -4.67
C MET A 1 -14.54 -20.40 -3.38
N LYS A 2 -14.88 -21.46 -2.63
CA LYS A 2 -14.26 -21.78 -1.34
C LYS A 2 -13.44 -23.06 -1.50
N ASN A 3 -12.20 -22.91 -1.90
CA ASN A 3 -11.26 -24.01 -2.12
C ASN A 3 -10.12 -23.89 -1.09
N PRO A 4 -10.21 -24.57 0.06
CA PRO A 4 -9.12 -24.56 1.04
C PRO A 4 -7.91 -25.28 0.45
N LEU A 5 -6.77 -24.62 0.50
CA LEU A 5 -5.47 -25.13 0.10
C LEU A 5 -4.59 -25.28 1.34
N ARG A 6 -3.61 -26.18 1.25
CA ARG A 6 -2.54 -26.31 2.24
C ARG A 6 -1.26 -25.68 1.71
N GLN A 7 -0.36 -25.29 2.62
CA GLN A 7 0.90 -24.65 2.25
C GLN A 7 1.78 -25.54 1.35
N ASP A 8 1.76 -26.86 1.56
CA ASP A 8 2.48 -27.85 0.73
C ASP A 8 1.93 -27.98 -0.70
N GLN A 9 0.74 -27.44 -0.98
CA GLN A 9 0.14 -27.45 -2.31
C GLN A 9 0.48 -26.21 -3.14
N LEU A 10 1.13 -25.21 -2.53
CA LEU A 10 1.58 -24.01 -3.23
C LEU A 10 2.80 -24.35 -4.10
N LYS A 11 2.75 -23.93 -5.37
CA LYS A 11 3.78 -24.26 -6.36
C LYS A 11 4.48 -22.98 -6.80
N MET A 12 5.81 -23.04 -6.85
CA MET A 12 6.63 -21.96 -7.37
C MET A 12 6.22 -21.64 -8.81
N ASN A 13 6.21 -20.35 -9.16
CA ASN A 13 5.77 -19.76 -10.43
C ASN A 13 4.30 -20.01 -10.82
N VAL A 14 3.49 -20.55 -9.91
CA VAL A 14 2.07 -20.85 -10.16
C VAL A 14 1.19 -20.21 -9.10
N HIS A 15 1.57 -20.30 -7.83
CA HIS A 15 0.75 -19.83 -6.72
C HIS A 15 1.45 -18.73 -5.93
N LEU A 16 0.70 -17.70 -5.56
CA LEU A 16 1.11 -16.72 -4.57
C LEU A 16 0.02 -16.59 -3.51
N SER A 17 0.37 -16.69 -2.23
CA SER A 17 -0.59 -16.35 -1.16
C SER A 17 -0.29 -15.01 -0.52
N ILE A 18 -1.33 -14.20 -0.31
CA ILE A 18 -1.28 -12.93 0.44
C ILE A 18 -2.54 -12.86 1.31
N LEU A 19 -2.38 -12.60 2.61
CA LEU A 19 -3.46 -12.53 3.61
C LEU A 19 -4.38 -13.77 3.55
N GLY A 20 -3.77 -14.95 3.41
CA GLY A 20 -4.46 -16.23 3.26
C GLY A 20 -5.19 -16.43 1.93
N HIS A 21 -5.29 -15.46 1.03
CA HIS A 21 -5.88 -15.67 -0.30
C HIS A 21 -4.82 -16.24 -1.23
N VAL A 22 -5.18 -17.20 -2.08
CA VAL A 22 -4.25 -17.83 -3.03
C VAL A 22 -4.62 -17.41 -4.45
N PHE A 23 -3.66 -16.78 -5.13
CA PHE A 23 -3.77 -16.31 -6.50
C PHE A 23 -3.03 -17.24 -7.44
N ASP A 24 -3.66 -17.54 -8.58
CA ASP A 24 -2.99 -18.15 -9.73
C ASP A 24 -2.22 -17.07 -10.47
N VAL A 25 -0.90 -17.18 -10.38
CA VAL A 25 0.08 -16.29 -11.00
C VAL A 25 0.81 -16.97 -12.16
N SER A 26 0.32 -18.12 -12.64
CA SER A 26 0.88 -18.78 -13.81
C SER A 26 0.83 -17.86 -15.03
N GLY A 27 1.99 -17.62 -15.65
CA GLY A 27 2.13 -16.72 -16.80
C GLY A 27 3.06 -15.54 -16.54
N ARG A 28 2.64 -14.30 -16.90
CA ARG A 28 3.43 -13.06 -16.74
C ARG A 28 3.52 -12.65 -15.27
N PHE A 29 4.28 -13.42 -14.51
CA PHE A 29 4.81 -13.00 -13.24
C PHE A 29 6.19 -12.39 -13.48
N GLY A 30 6.31 -11.10 -13.21
CA GLY A 30 7.54 -10.33 -13.46
C GLY A 30 8.66 -10.69 -12.49
N SER A 31 9.48 -9.70 -12.11
CA SER A 31 10.67 -9.81 -11.25
C SER A 31 10.43 -10.29 -9.80
N CYS A 32 9.25 -10.85 -9.50
CA CYS A 32 8.86 -11.31 -8.17
C CYS A 32 8.59 -12.83 -8.12
N SER A 33 9.10 -13.60 -9.08
CA SER A 33 8.99 -15.07 -9.10
C SER A 33 9.45 -15.72 -7.79
N GLU A 34 10.44 -15.12 -7.14
CA GLU A 34 10.94 -15.56 -5.84
C GLU A 34 9.89 -15.53 -4.74
N LEU A 35 8.81 -14.75 -4.87
CA LEU A 35 7.75 -14.65 -3.86
C LEU A 35 6.72 -15.79 -3.95
N THR A 36 6.78 -16.59 -5.01
CA THR A 36 5.76 -17.61 -5.32
C THR A 36 6.04 -18.95 -4.64
N GLY A 37 5.00 -19.77 -4.49
CA GLY A 37 5.09 -21.09 -3.84
C GLY A 37 4.94 -21.07 -2.32
N TYR A 38 4.67 -19.91 -1.71
CA TYR A 38 4.45 -19.78 -0.28
C TYR A 38 3.53 -18.60 0.08
N ASP A 39 3.32 -18.37 1.37
CA ASP A 39 2.61 -17.20 1.90
C ASP A 39 3.54 -15.98 1.96
N ALA A 40 3.37 -15.10 0.97
CA ALA A 40 4.17 -13.90 0.80
C ALA A 40 3.77 -12.75 1.73
N THR A 41 2.74 -12.93 2.59
CA THR A 41 2.32 -11.92 3.56
C THR A 41 3.49 -11.46 4.43
N TYR A 42 4.33 -12.41 4.86
CA TYR A 42 5.43 -12.15 5.79
C TYR A 42 6.65 -11.50 5.13
N ILE A 43 6.75 -11.51 3.81
CA ILE A 43 7.84 -10.81 3.09
C ILE A 43 7.78 -9.30 3.35
N PHE A 44 6.58 -8.77 3.58
CA PHE A 44 6.38 -7.35 3.90
C PHE A 44 6.78 -6.99 5.34
N LEU A 45 7.01 -7.97 6.21
CA LEU A 45 7.36 -7.78 7.62
C LEU A 45 8.87 -7.58 7.86
N GLY A 46 9.73 -8.06 6.96
CA GLY A 46 11.19 -8.06 7.16
C GLY A 46 11.70 -9.33 7.87
N THR A 47 12.94 -9.31 8.36
CA THR A 47 13.69 -10.50 8.83
C THR A 47 13.34 -10.99 10.24
N ASP A 48 12.34 -10.44 10.92
CA ASP A 48 12.00 -10.86 12.29
C ASP A 48 11.00 -12.02 12.29
N SER A 49 11.47 -13.21 12.69
CA SER A 49 10.74 -14.48 12.62
C SER A 49 9.78 -14.76 13.79
N GLU A 50 9.67 -13.87 14.79
CA GLU A 50 8.91 -14.13 16.02
C GLU A 50 7.52 -13.45 16.07
N ARG A 51 7.06 -12.88 14.95
CA ARG A 51 5.83 -12.07 14.93
C ARG A 51 4.60 -12.94 14.66
N PHE A 52 3.56 -12.75 15.47
CA PHE A 52 2.24 -13.26 15.14
C PHE A 52 1.60 -12.38 14.07
N ALA A 53 1.22 -12.96 12.93
CA ALA A 53 0.47 -12.29 11.88
C ALA A 53 1.13 -10.99 11.38
N LEU A 54 0.46 -9.84 11.51
CA LEU A 54 0.96 -8.52 11.11
C LEU A 54 1.43 -7.67 12.30
N ASP A 55 1.68 -8.28 13.45
CA ASP A 55 2.08 -7.55 14.65
C ASP A 55 3.45 -6.88 14.47
N GLY A 56 3.59 -5.66 14.99
CA GLY A 56 4.80 -4.85 14.83
C GLY A 56 5.03 -4.31 13.41
N MET A 57 4.06 -4.45 12.50
CA MET A 57 4.13 -3.87 11.16
C MET A 57 3.91 -2.35 11.23
N THR A 58 4.81 -1.57 10.62
CA THR A 58 4.61 -0.12 10.48
C THR A 58 3.43 0.19 9.56
N THR A 59 2.82 1.37 9.71
CA THR A 59 1.74 1.83 8.83
C THR A 59 2.13 1.77 7.34
N LEU A 60 3.39 2.07 7.03
CA LEU A 60 3.91 2.02 5.66
C LEU A 60 4.01 0.58 5.13
N GLN A 61 4.51 -0.36 5.93
CA GLN A 61 4.55 -1.78 5.55
C GLN A 61 3.13 -2.33 5.36
N PHE A 62 2.21 -1.96 6.24
CA PHE A 62 0.80 -2.34 6.15
C PHE A 62 0.15 -1.81 4.88
N ALA A 63 0.34 -0.52 4.57
CA ALA A 63 -0.11 0.09 3.32
C ALA A 63 0.46 -0.63 2.07
N LYS A 64 1.75 -0.98 2.08
CA LYS A 64 2.40 -1.70 0.97
C LYS A 64 1.82 -3.10 0.77
N LEU A 65 1.71 -3.89 1.85
CA LEU A 65 1.11 -5.23 1.82
C LEU A 65 -0.30 -5.19 1.22
N LEU A 66 -1.11 -4.26 1.69
CA LEU A 66 -2.49 -4.12 1.27
C LEU A 66 -2.59 -3.64 -0.19
N ARG A 67 -1.78 -2.66 -0.61
CA ARG A 67 -1.70 -2.27 -2.03
C ARG A 67 -1.32 -3.44 -2.93
N CYS A 68 -0.36 -4.26 -2.51
CA CYS A 68 -0.03 -5.50 -3.20
C CYS A 68 -1.25 -6.42 -3.27
N PHE A 69 -1.91 -6.70 -2.15
CA PHE A 69 -3.13 -7.50 -2.13
C PHE A 69 -4.22 -7.00 -3.12
N THR A 70 -4.51 -5.69 -3.17
CA THR A 70 -5.46 -5.13 -4.15
C THR A 70 -4.98 -5.33 -5.57
N SER A 71 -3.71 -4.98 -5.86
CA SER A 71 -3.16 -5.10 -7.20
C SER A 71 -3.21 -6.55 -7.70
N PHE A 72 -2.98 -7.52 -6.81
CA PHE A 72 -3.05 -8.93 -7.15
C PHE A 72 -4.49 -9.40 -7.34
N SER A 73 -5.40 -8.98 -6.48
CA SER A 73 -6.83 -9.32 -6.59
C SER A 73 -7.48 -8.83 -7.88
N VAL A 74 -6.97 -7.75 -8.47
CA VAL A 74 -7.43 -7.25 -9.78
C VAL A 74 -6.78 -7.98 -10.95
N ARG A 75 -5.50 -8.36 -10.83
CA ARG A 75 -4.70 -8.90 -11.95
C ARG A 75 -4.75 -10.41 -12.08
N TYR A 76 -4.90 -11.11 -10.96
CA TYR A 76 -4.77 -12.55 -10.88
C TYR A 76 -6.04 -13.17 -10.32
N LYS A 77 -6.35 -14.37 -10.80
CA LYS A 77 -7.53 -15.11 -10.33
C LYS A 77 -7.26 -15.65 -8.93
N CYS A 78 -8.12 -15.32 -7.98
CA CYS A 78 -8.13 -16.00 -6.68
C CYS A 78 -8.69 -17.42 -6.86
N ILE A 79 -7.87 -18.45 -6.62
CA ILE A 79 -8.21 -19.87 -6.85
C ILE A 79 -8.51 -20.63 -5.57
N GLY A 80 -8.27 -20.02 -4.42
CA GLY A 80 -8.46 -20.66 -3.12
C GLY A 80 -7.96 -19.81 -1.97
N PHE A 81 -7.83 -20.44 -0.81
CA PHE A 81 -7.35 -19.80 0.40
C PHE A 81 -6.57 -20.77 1.29
N LEU A 82 -5.67 -20.24 2.11
CA LEU A 82 -5.04 -20.96 3.21
C LEU A 82 -5.85 -20.71 4.50
N PRO A 83 -6.43 -21.75 5.12
CA PRO A 83 -6.99 -21.65 6.46
C PRO A 83 -5.90 -21.22 7.47
N GLY A 84 -6.25 -20.35 8.41
CA GLY A 84 -5.34 -19.89 9.45
C GLY A 84 -5.74 -18.53 10.02
N THR A 85 -4.74 -17.67 10.24
CA THR A 85 -4.89 -16.36 10.88
C THR A 85 -5.92 -15.46 10.21
N TYR A 86 -5.98 -15.45 8.87
CA TYR A 86 -6.81 -14.50 8.11
C TYR A 86 -8.16 -15.10 7.66
N LEU A 87 -8.19 -16.39 7.38
CA LEU A 87 -9.37 -17.07 6.85
C LEU A 87 -9.60 -18.36 7.64
N ASP A 88 -10.84 -18.61 8.04
CA ASP A 88 -11.20 -19.85 8.70
C ASP A 88 -11.17 -21.06 7.73
N PRO A 89 -11.33 -22.31 8.21
CA PRO A 89 -11.37 -23.48 7.34
C PRO A 89 -12.47 -23.47 6.27
N MET A 90 -13.49 -22.62 6.44
CA MET A 90 -14.61 -22.43 5.51
C MET A 90 -14.38 -21.26 4.54
N GLY A 91 -13.23 -20.59 4.63
CA GLY A 91 -12.85 -19.46 3.80
C GLY A 91 -13.52 -18.15 4.17
N TYR A 92 -14.10 -18.05 5.37
CA TYR A 92 -14.63 -16.78 5.89
C TYR A 92 -13.52 -15.98 6.57
N ALA A 93 -13.62 -14.65 6.48
CA ALA A 93 -12.72 -13.75 7.21
C ALA A 93 -12.81 -13.99 8.71
N THR A 94 -11.67 -14.25 9.33
CA THR A 94 -11.54 -14.27 10.80
C THR A 94 -11.78 -12.87 11.35
N ASP A 95 -12.02 -12.76 12.65
CA ASP A 95 -12.14 -11.43 13.29
C ASP A 95 -10.85 -10.61 13.16
N TYR A 96 -9.70 -11.28 13.11
CA TYR A 96 -8.43 -10.64 12.79
C TYR A 96 -8.44 -10.03 11.38
N MET A 97 -8.84 -10.77 10.35
CA MET A 97 -8.92 -10.25 8.99
C MET A 97 -9.95 -9.13 8.85
N LYS A 98 -11.09 -9.22 9.55
CA LYS A 98 -12.06 -8.12 9.62
C LYS A 98 -11.44 -6.85 10.22
N SER A 99 -10.65 -6.99 11.27
CA SER A 99 -9.90 -5.88 11.89
C SER A 99 -8.87 -5.29 10.92
N VAL A 100 -8.08 -6.13 10.23
CA VAL A 100 -7.13 -5.71 9.19
C VAL A 100 -7.84 -4.87 8.11
N MET A 101 -8.97 -5.35 7.58
CA MET A 101 -9.72 -4.63 6.56
C MET A 101 -10.38 -3.33 7.07
N LYS A 102 -10.74 -3.27 8.35
CA LYS A 102 -11.26 -2.06 8.99
C LYS A 102 -10.15 -1.01 9.10
N ASN A 103 -8.97 -1.39 9.60
CA ASN A 103 -7.82 -0.50 9.75
C ASN A 103 -7.37 0.05 8.40
N TRP A 104 -7.42 -0.75 7.34
CA TRP A 104 -7.15 -0.27 5.99
C TRP A 104 -8.11 0.84 5.57
N ARG A 105 -9.43 0.67 5.75
CA ARG A 105 -10.40 1.70 5.37
C ARG A 105 -10.13 3.02 6.09
N THR A 106 -9.88 2.97 7.39
CA THR A 106 -9.50 4.16 8.16
C THR A 106 -8.25 4.83 7.58
N LEU A 107 -7.23 4.04 7.24
CA LEU A 107 -6.01 4.56 6.63
C LEU A 107 -6.26 5.24 5.27
N LEU A 108 -7.14 4.68 4.44
CA LEU A 108 -7.53 5.31 3.17
C LEU A 108 -8.31 6.61 3.38
N ASP A 109 -9.25 6.61 4.32
CA ASP A 109 -10.06 7.79 4.65
C ASP A 109 -9.17 8.94 5.15
N ASP A 110 -8.22 8.64 6.02
CA ASP A 110 -7.27 9.62 6.54
C ASP A 110 -6.35 10.16 5.44
N THR A 111 -5.92 9.30 4.51
CA THR A 111 -5.16 9.73 3.34
C THR A 111 -5.97 10.66 2.44
N MET A 112 -7.23 10.33 2.15
CA MET A 112 -8.11 11.19 1.33
C MET A 112 -8.40 12.53 1.99
N LYS A 113 -8.62 12.55 3.31
CA LYS A 113 -8.76 13.80 4.08
C LYS A 113 -7.49 14.64 4.02
N THR A 114 -6.33 14.01 4.19
CA THR A 114 -5.03 14.68 4.11
C THR A 114 -4.84 15.30 2.72
N ARG A 115 -5.12 14.57 1.63
CA ARG A 115 -5.08 15.12 0.28
C ARG A 115 -6.06 16.25 0.04
N SER A 116 -7.31 16.13 0.52
CA SER A 116 -8.31 17.17 0.28
C SER A 116 -7.97 18.49 0.98
N LEU A 117 -7.28 18.43 2.12
CA LEU A 117 -6.70 19.62 2.79
C LEU A 117 -5.64 20.30 1.92
N PHE A 118 -4.85 19.54 1.16
CA PHE A 118 -3.75 20.06 0.34
C PHE A 118 -4.06 20.21 -1.16
N SER A 119 -5.23 19.76 -1.64
CA SER A 119 -5.68 19.88 -3.03
C SER A 119 -6.67 21.04 -3.26
N ARG A 120 -7.08 21.77 -2.22
CA ARG A 120 -8.07 22.87 -2.34
C ARG A 120 -7.46 24.12 -3.00
N SER A 121 -7.22 24.07 -4.31
CA SER A 121 -7.05 25.24 -5.17
C SER A 121 -8.36 25.57 -5.90
N THR A 122 -9.48 25.68 -5.18
CA THR A 122 -10.76 26.07 -5.79
C THR A 122 -10.94 27.58 -5.71
N GLY A 123 -10.46 28.29 -6.74
CA GLY A 123 -11.09 29.53 -7.23
C GLY A 123 -10.74 30.86 -6.55
N LYS A 124 -9.86 30.92 -5.54
CA LYS A 124 -9.32 32.19 -5.02
C LYS A 124 -7.80 32.21 -5.14
N LYS A 125 -7.24 33.35 -5.58
CA LYS A 125 -5.79 33.63 -5.70
C LYS A 125 -5.10 33.72 -4.33
N THR A 126 -5.30 32.75 -3.45
CA THR A 126 -4.52 32.64 -2.23
C THR A 126 -3.11 32.18 -2.59
N PRO A 127 -2.05 32.84 -2.08
CA PRO A 127 -0.68 32.40 -2.31
C PRO A 127 -0.53 30.98 -1.76
N CYS A 128 0.01 30.10 -2.59
CA CYS A 128 0.17 28.69 -2.29
C CYS A 128 1.65 28.35 -2.33
N PHE A 129 2.10 27.55 -1.38
CA PHE A 129 3.50 27.24 -1.20
C PHE A 129 3.73 25.76 -1.53
N PRO A 130 4.68 25.47 -2.43
CA PRO A 130 5.03 24.10 -2.72
C PRO A 130 5.61 23.42 -1.48
N ARG A 131 5.07 22.26 -1.16
CA ARG A 131 5.50 21.40 -0.08
C ARG A 131 5.52 19.96 -0.57
N ARG A 132 6.41 19.18 0.03
CA ARG A 132 6.38 17.72 -0.13
C ARG A 132 5.46 17.16 0.94
N LEU A 133 4.41 16.48 0.49
CA LEU A 133 3.52 15.71 1.34
C LEU A 133 4.13 14.33 1.59
N ILE A 134 4.37 14.02 2.86
CA ILE A 134 4.73 12.67 3.30
C ILE A 134 3.45 11.99 3.76
N GLU A 135 2.90 11.14 2.90
CA GLU A 135 1.78 10.29 3.24
C GLU A 135 2.30 8.97 3.81
N SER A 136 1.71 8.49 4.91
CA SER A 136 2.03 7.18 5.48
C SER A 136 1.81 6.02 4.51
N VAL A 137 1.05 6.24 3.43
CA VAL A 137 0.60 5.23 2.47
C VAL A 137 1.36 5.28 1.14
N HIS A 138 2.06 6.37 0.82
CA HIS A 138 2.75 6.52 -0.46
C HIS A 138 4.27 6.53 -0.28
N PRO A 139 5.00 5.61 -0.95
CA PRO A 139 6.45 5.61 -0.91
C PRO A 139 7.04 6.79 -1.67
N ASP A 140 6.30 7.31 -2.65
CA ASP A 140 6.75 8.41 -3.49
C ASP A 140 6.27 9.75 -2.91
N PRO A 141 7.16 10.71 -2.69
CA PRO A 141 6.79 12.03 -2.21
C PRO A 141 5.89 12.72 -3.24
N LEU A 142 4.75 13.25 -2.79
CA LEU A 142 3.86 14.05 -3.63
C LEU A 142 4.17 15.53 -3.45
N CYS A 143 4.35 16.25 -4.55
CA CYS A 143 4.38 17.71 -4.52
C CYS A 143 2.94 18.22 -4.35
N VAL A 144 2.69 18.99 -3.30
CA VAL A 144 1.37 19.58 -3.03
C VAL A 144 1.50 21.08 -2.83
N CYS A 145 0.41 21.76 -3.17
CA CYS A 145 0.25 23.19 -3.04
C CYS A 145 -0.42 23.46 -1.69
N ALA A 146 0.37 23.85 -0.68
CA ALA A 146 -0.13 24.08 0.67
C ALA A 146 -0.39 25.58 0.93
N PRO A 147 -1.55 25.96 1.49
CA PRO A 147 -1.79 27.32 1.94
C PRO A 147 -0.93 27.67 3.17
N SER A 148 -0.74 28.96 3.43
CA SER A 148 0.20 29.46 4.46
C SER A 148 -0.10 28.95 5.87
N ASP A 149 -1.37 28.72 6.19
CA ASP A 149 -1.87 28.23 7.48
C ASP A 149 -1.53 26.75 7.73
N LEU A 150 -1.22 25.99 6.68
CA LEU A 150 -0.89 24.58 6.79
C LEU A 150 0.62 24.30 6.71
N LEU A 151 1.48 25.30 6.53
CA LEU A 151 2.93 25.07 6.34
C LEU A 151 3.64 24.44 7.54
N THR A 152 3.04 24.50 8.72
CA THR A 152 3.55 23.88 9.95
C THR A 152 3.01 22.48 10.19
N HIS A 153 2.16 21.96 9.29
CA HIS A 153 1.60 20.62 9.41
C HIS A 153 2.70 19.56 9.33
N SER A 154 2.69 18.59 10.24
CA SER A 154 3.75 17.56 10.36
C SER A 154 3.93 16.69 9.13
N ALA A 155 2.88 16.55 8.31
CA ALA A 155 2.93 15.82 7.04
C ALA A 155 3.59 16.62 5.89
N LEU A 156 3.89 17.91 6.08
CA LEU A 156 4.49 18.77 5.06
C LEU A 156 5.96 19.06 5.39
N ILE A 157 6.83 18.81 4.40
CA ILE A 157 8.25 19.16 4.49
C ILE A 157 8.57 20.15 3.38
N GLU A 158 9.48 21.09 3.67
CA GLU A 158 10.08 21.94 2.63
C GLU A 158 10.82 21.06 1.62
N PHE A 159 10.56 21.27 0.33
CA PHE A 159 11.20 20.47 -0.71
C PHE A 159 11.91 21.36 -1.74
N PRO A 160 13.20 21.11 -2.02
CA PRO A 160 13.94 21.90 -3.00
C PRO A 160 13.49 21.65 -4.44
N ASP A 161 12.95 20.47 -4.76
CA ASP A 161 12.57 20.13 -6.16
C ASP A 161 11.12 20.52 -6.53
N CYS A 162 10.37 21.14 -5.61
CA CYS A 162 9.11 21.79 -5.96
C CYS A 162 9.40 23.29 -6.20
N ASP A 163 9.26 23.74 -7.44
CA ASP A 163 9.55 25.14 -7.81
C ASP A 163 8.64 26.12 -7.05
N ARG A 164 9.26 26.95 -6.19
CA ARG A 164 8.59 27.99 -5.38
C ARG A 164 7.88 29.05 -6.21
N GLY A 165 8.28 29.25 -7.46
CA GLY A 165 7.65 30.19 -8.39
C GLY A 165 6.53 29.59 -9.24
N SER A 166 6.33 28.27 -9.21
CA SER A 166 5.34 27.61 -10.06
C SER A 166 3.92 27.84 -9.54
N SER A 167 3.01 28.17 -10.46
CA SER A 167 1.56 28.23 -10.20
C SER A 167 0.92 26.84 -10.13
N ILE A 168 1.69 25.79 -10.42
CA ILE A 168 1.25 24.40 -10.47
C ILE A 168 2.25 23.54 -9.69
N CYS A 169 1.75 22.80 -8.70
CA CYS A 169 2.55 21.84 -7.96
C CYS A 169 2.62 20.49 -8.69
N GLU A 170 3.43 20.43 -9.73
CA GLU A 170 3.76 19.18 -10.43
C GLU A 170 5.18 18.74 -10.06
N LEU A 171 5.38 17.42 -9.92
CA LEU A 171 6.72 16.86 -9.87
C LEU A 171 7.38 17.13 -11.22
N SER A 172 8.41 17.97 -11.26
CA SER A 172 9.16 18.18 -12.49
C SER A 172 9.73 16.82 -12.96
N PRO A 173 9.47 16.39 -14.22
CA PRO A 173 9.92 15.09 -14.72
C PRO A 173 11.45 14.94 -14.84
N THR A 174 12.23 15.93 -14.38
CA THR A 174 13.70 15.98 -14.55
C THR A 174 14.48 15.15 -13.54
N VAL A 175 13.88 14.63 -12.47
CA VAL A 175 14.59 13.71 -11.55
C VAL A 175 14.21 12.26 -11.85
N ARG A 176 14.47 11.82 -13.09
CA ARG A 176 14.89 10.43 -13.26
C ARG A 176 16.21 10.31 -12.51
N LEU A 177 16.21 9.59 -11.40
CA LEU A 177 17.41 9.08 -10.76
C LEU A 177 18.25 8.37 -11.84
N ARG A 178 19.24 9.08 -12.38
CA ARG A 178 20.48 8.49 -12.91
C ARG A 178 21.24 8.03 -11.66
N LYS A 179 21.70 6.80 -11.48
CA LYS A 179 21.89 5.62 -12.32
C LYS A 179 21.66 4.39 -11.45
#